data_AF-A0A7C3HCZ8-F1
#
_entry.id   AF-A0A7C3HCZ8-F1
#
_cell.length_a   1.000
_cell.length_b   1.000
_cell.length_c   1.000
_cell.angle_alpha   90.00
_cell.angle_beta   90.00
_cell.angle_gamma   90.00
#
_symmetry.space_group_name_H-M   'P 1'
#
loop_
_entity.id
_entity.type
_entity.pdbx_description
1 polymer ?
#
loop_
_entity_poly.entity_id
_entity_poly.type
_entity_poly.pdbx_seq_one_letter_code
_entity_poly.pdbx_strand_id
1 'polypeptide(L)' 'KSAAEAAYKQAVPVLDRIARQGLISKNKAARHKSRLNAQIKALS' A
#
# COMPACT_ATOMS: atom_id res chain seq x y z
N LYS A 1 -10.24 -1.01 -12.36
CA LYS A 1 -10.08 0.12 -11.42
C LYS A 1 -10.70 -0.11 -10.03
N SER A 2 -12.02 -0.30 -9.90
CA SER A 2 -12.73 -0.39 -8.60
C SER A 2 -12.23 -1.49 -7.65
N ALA A 3 -12.03 -2.71 -8.13
CA ALA A 3 -11.55 -3.83 -7.32
C ALA A 3 -10.12 -3.59 -6.78
N ALA A 4 -9.25 -2.99 -7.60
CA ALA A 4 -7.88 -2.68 -7.23
C ALA A 4 -7.81 -1.57 -6.16
N GLU A 5 -8.66 -0.55 -6.27
CA GLU A 5 -8.79 0.50 -5.25
C GLU A 5 -9.30 -0.04 -3.91
N ALA A 6 -10.29 -0.95 -3.94
CA ALA A 6 -10.81 -1.59 -2.73
C ALA A 6 -9.74 -2.44 -2.03
N ALA A 7 -9.03 -3.28 -2.79
CA ALA A 7 -7.92 -4.08 -2.26
C ALA A 7 -6.79 -3.20 -1.68
N TYR A 8 -6.46 -2.09 -2.35
CA TYR A 8 -5.47 -1.14 -1.85
C TYR A 8 -5.88 -0.51 -0.51
N LYS A 9 -7.14 -0.08 -0.38
CA LYS A 9 -7.66 0.48 0.88
C LYS A 9 -7.56 -0.51 2.04
N GLN A 10 -7.76 -1.80 1.78
CA GLN A 10 -7.58 -2.86 2.80
C GLN A 10 -6.11 -3.14 3.12
N ALA A 11 -5.22 -3.06 2.13
CA ALA A 11 -3.79 -3.36 2.31
C ALA A 11 -3.03 -2.27 3.08
N VAL A 12 -3.40 -0.99 2.92
CA VAL A 12 -2.75 0.16 3.59
C VAL A 12 -2.66 0.01 5.13
N PRO A 13 -3.74 -0.25 5.89
CA PRO A 13 -3.65 -0.37 7.34
C PRO A 13 -2.82 -1.57 7.80
N VAL A 14 -2.78 -2.64 7.01
CA VAL A 14 -1.95 -3.83 7.30
C VAL A 14 -0.47 -3.50 7.14
N LEU A 15 -0.09 -2.83 6.04
CA LEU A 15 1.28 -2.37 5.78
C LEU A 15 1.79 -1.43 6.87
N ASP A 16 0.93 -0.52 7.33
CA ASP A 16 1.30 0.43 8.37
C ASP A 16 1.39 -0.24 9.76
N ARG A 17 0.62 -1.30 10.01
CA ARG A 17 0.73 -2.10 11.23
C ARG A 17 2.06 -2.87 11.28
N ILE A 18 2.45 -3.55 10.20
CA ILE A 18 3.71 -4.31 10.17
C ILE A 18 4.94 -3.39 10.24
N ALA A 19 4.82 -2.15 9.74
CA ALA A 19 5.86 -1.14 9.88
C ALA A 19 5.98 -0.62 11.31
N ARG A 20 4.85 -0.45 12.02
CA ARG A 20 4.85 -0.08 13.45
C ARG A 20 5.41 -1.19 14.33
N GLN A 21 5.20 -2.45 13.97
CA GLN A 21 5.77 -3.60 14.66
C GLN A 21 7.28 -3.80 14.38
N GLY A 22 7.88 -2.99 13.50
CA GLY A 22 9.31 -3.07 13.18
C GLY A 22 9.68 -4.20 12.20
N LEU A 23 8.71 -4.96 11.69
CA LEU A 23 8.96 -6.03 10.71
C LEU A 23 9.48 -5.48 9.37
N ILE A 24 9.08 -4.25 9.03
CA ILE A 24 9.62 -3.50 7.90
C ILE A 24 9.91 -2.05 8.30
N SER A 25 10.88 -1.44 7.61
CA SER A 25 11.11 0.00 7.74
C SER A 25 9.89 0.81 7.28
N LYS A 26 9.63 1.94 7.94
CA LYS A 26 8.59 2.92 7.57
C LYS A 26 8.72 3.36 6.09
N ASN A 27 9.96 3.52 5.61
CA ASN A 27 10.23 3.89 4.22
C ASN A 27 9.90 2.76 3.25
N LYS A 28 10.07 1.49 3.67
CA LYS A 28 9.68 0.34 2.86
C LYS A 28 8.15 0.28 2.71
N ALA A 29 7.40 0.48 3.79
CA ALA A 29 5.94 0.56 3.74
C ALA A 29 5.46 1.72 2.83
N ALA A 30 6.04 2.92 2.99
CA ALA A 30 5.73 4.08 2.16
C ALA A 30 6.00 3.82 0.66
N ARG A 31 7.11 3.15 0.32
CA ARG A 31 7.42 2.74 -1.06
C ARG A 31 6.37 1.79 -1.63
N HIS A 32 5.94 0.78 -0.87
CA HIS A 32 4.89 -0.14 -1.32
C HIS A 32 3.58 0.60 -1.59
N LYS A 33 3.15 1.50 -0.69
CA LYS A 33 1.94 2.31 -0.86
C LYS A 33 2.00 3.17 -2.12
N SER A 34 3.11 3.90 -2.32
CA SER A 34 3.31 4.77 -3.48
C SER A 34 3.27 4.00 -4.80
N ARG A 35 3.99 2.87 -4.90
CA ARG A 35 4.04 2.04 -6.11
C ARG A 35 2.67 1.47 -6.48
N LEU A 36 1.95 0.90 -5.50
CA LEU A 36 0.61 0.35 -5.74
C LEU A 36 -0.37 1.43 -6.19
N ASN A 37 -0.34 2.61 -5.58
CA ASN A 37 -1.19 3.72 -5.99
C ASN A 37 -0.88 4.19 -7.42
N ALA A 38 0.41 4.25 -7.80
CA ALA A 38 0.81 4.58 -9.16
C ALA A 38 0.29 3.55 -10.19
N GLN A 39 0.37 2.25 -9.88
CA GLN A 39 -0.17 1.19 -10.74
C GLN A 39 -1.69 1.26 -10.88
N ILE A 40 -2.42 1.54 -9.79
CA ILE A 40 -3.88 1.71 -9.82
C ILE A 40 -4.29 2.91 -10.66
N LYS A 41 -3.53 4.01 -10.60
CA LYS A 41 -3.73 5.17 -11.48
C LYS A 41 -3.42 4.84 -12.95
N ALA A 42 -2.41 4.02 -13.22
CA ALA A 42 -2.05 3.60 -14.56
C ALA A 42 -3.06 2.61 -15.18
N LEU A 43 -3.80 1.85 -14.35
CA LEU A 43 -4.93 0.97 -14.74
C LEU A 43 -6.20 1.74 -15.14
N SER A 44 -6.05 2.98 -15.60
CA SER A 44 -7.14 3.83 -16.10
C SER A 44 -7.93 3.12 -17.20
#